data_AF-A0A382YT70-F1
#
_entry.id   AF-A0A382YT70-F1
#
_cell.length_a   1.000
_cell.length_b   1.000
_cell.length_c   1.000
_cell.angle_alpha   90.00
_cell.angle_beta   90.00
_cell.angle_gamma   90.00
#
_symmetry.space_group_name_H-M   'P 1'
#
loop_
_entity.id
_entity.type
_entity.pdbx_description
1 polymer ?
#
loop_
_entity_poly.entity_id
_entity_poly.type
_entity_poly.pdbx_seq_one_letter_code
_entity_poly.pdbx_strand_id
1 'polypeptide(L)'
;RMNLYAEGYKKEASTSTSSPGTRDEWLNEGLRRISAQAKISSSDKQTEDYFDVLLAQTVTHQSTHPDQLIEFRERNLSNALRVTRGFAANASLRLVVFPEFFLTGAVSPLGSRSGHIAHKIGISFPGPEADRISEFAQANKTYVAGGVFEYDPEWPQRFFNSAFIFDDAGNLIHLYRKIHCADVFGRLPDTTPGSIYDQYIDKYGYDHLFPVADTPLGKLATVICFDMNFPETHRAMVKRGAEVIIHPTSEPHNIRRRGWD
;
A
#
# COMPACT_ATOMS: atom_id res chain seq x y z
N ARG A 1 17.91 -31.28 -4.62
CA ARG A 1 17.42 -29.89 -4.68
C ARG A 1 16.05 -29.95 -5.32
N MET A 2 15.00 -29.59 -4.58
CA MET A 2 13.61 -30.01 -4.83
C MET A 2 13.01 -29.42 -6.12
N ASN A 3 12.19 -30.24 -6.76
CA ASN A 3 11.31 -29.95 -7.90
C ASN A 3 10.08 -29.12 -7.43
N LEU A 4 10.32 -27.96 -6.79
CA LEU A 4 9.33 -27.24 -5.99
C LEU A 4 8.19 -26.59 -6.80
N TYR A 5 8.28 -26.55 -8.13
CA TYR A 5 7.35 -25.78 -8.97
C TYR A 5 6.82 -26.52 -10.22
N ALA A 6 7.15 -27.80 -10.44
CA ALA A 6 6.88 -28.42 -11.75
C ALA A 6 5.49 -29.08 -11.89
N GLU A 7 4.90 -29.60 -10.82
CA GLU A 7 3.70 -30.44 -10.91
C GLU A 7 2.38 -29.63 -10.83
N GLY A 8 2.35 -28.57 -10.02
CA GLY A 8 1.14 -27.73 -9.84
C GLY A 8 0.72 -26.96 -11.09
N TYR A 9 1.70 -26.45 -11.86
CA TYR A 9 1.43 -25.71 -13.10
C TYR A 9 0.92 -26.58 -14.26
N LYS A 10 1.07 -27.90 -14.19
CA LYS A 10 0.58 -28.80 -15.26
C LYS A 10 -0.94 -28.96 -15.27
N LYS A 11 -1.62 -28.75 -14.14
CA LYS A 11 -3.06 -28.98 -14.02
C LYS A 11 -3.93 -27.85 -14.59
N GLU A 12 -3.42 -26.62 -14.69
CA GLU A 12 -4.15 -25.50 -15.32
C GLU A 12 -3.83 -25.33 -16.82
N ALA A 13 -2.83 -26.03 -17.35
CA ALA A 13 -2.43 -25.94 -18.75
C ALA A 13 -3.37 -26.68 -19.73
N SER A 14 -4.35 -27.47 -19.25
CA SER A 14 -5.22 -28.25 -20.14
C SER A 14 -6.26 -27.42 -20.90
N THR A 15 -6.32 -26.11 -20.68
CA THR A 15 -7.12 -25.17 -21.49
C THR A 15 -6.29 -24.02 -22.07
N SER A 16 -4.95 -24.09 -22.04
CA SER A 16 -4.12 -22.99 -22.53
C SER A 16 -3.99 -23.02 -24.05
N THR A 17 -4.46 -21.97 -24.72
CA THR A 17 -3.86 -21.53 -25.98
C THR A 17 -2.35 -21.41 -25.78
N SER A 18 -1.56 -21.92 -26.74
CA SER A 18 -0.10 -21.90 -26.65
C SER A 18 0.39 -20.48 -26.41
N SER A 19 1.14 -20.25 -25.33
CA SER A 19 1.71 -18.94 -25.04
C SER A 19 2.76 -18.56 -26.11
N PRO A 20 2.86 -17.28 -26.50
CA PRO A 20 3.88 -16.81 -27.44
C PRO A 20 5.30 -17.24 -27.01
N GLY A 21 6.07 -17.79 -27.95
CA GLY A 21 7.42 -18.32 -27.71
C GLY A 21 8.54 -17.36 -28.12
N THR A 22 8.23 -16.36 -28.95
CA THR A 22 9.21 -15.38 -29.45
C THR A 22 8.80 -13.94 -29.10
N ARG A 23 9.77 -13.02 -29.17
CA ARG A 23 9.53 -11.58 -28.92
C ARG A 23 8.45 -11.01 -29.85
N ASP A 24 8.51 -11.37 -31.13
CA ASP A 24 7.57 -10.86 -32.14
C ASP A 24 6.15 -11.41 -31.93
N GLU A 25 6.03 -12.67 -31.50
CA GLU A 25 4.74 -13.24 -31.11
C GLU A 25 4.18 -12.57 -29.85
N TRP A 26 5.02 -12.22 -28.88
CA TRP A 26 4.60 -11.45 -27.71
C TRP A 26 4.14 -10.03 -28.07
N LEU A 27 4.82 -9.38 -29.02
CA LEU A 27 4.41 -8.07 -29.54
C LEU A 27 3.06 -8.16 -30.26
N ASN A 28 2.89 -9.17 -31.12
CA ASN A 28 1.64 -9.39 -31.85
C ASN A 28 0.48 -9.74 -30.92
N GLU A 29 0.72 -10.58 -29.89
CA GLU A 29 -0.29 -10.88 -28.88
C GLU A 29 -0.64 -9.65 -28.03
N GLY A 30 0.34 -8.80 -27.71
CA GLY A 30 0.12 -7.50 -27.08
C GLY A 30 -0.78 -6.59 -27.92
N LEU A 31 -0.46 -6.42 -29.20
CA LEU A 31 -1.26 -5.64 -30.16
C LEU A 31 -2.67 -6.21 -30.35
N ARG A 32 -2.80 -7.54 -30.35
CA ARG A 32 -4.10 -8.22 -30.40
C ARG A 32 -4.92 -7.93 -29.15
N ARG A 33 -4.31 -7.94 -27.95
CA ARG A 33 -5.02 -7.62 -26.69
C ARG A 33 -5.40 -6.15 -26.60
N ILE A 34 -4.54 -5.24 -27.05
CA ILE A 34 -4.84 -3.81 -27.12
C ILE A 34 -6.00 -3.55 -28.09
N SER A 35 -6.04 -4.24 -29.23
CA SER A 35 -7.13 -4.11 -30.20
C SER A 35 -8.42 -4.83 -29.77
N ALA A 36 -8.32 -5.89 -28.96
CA ALA A 36 -9.44 -6.62 -28.37
C ALA A 36 -9.97 -6.00 -27.07
N GLN A 37 -9.21 -5.12 -26.42
CA GLN A 37 -9.73 -4.22 -25.40
C GLN A 37 -10.84 -3.43 -26.08
N ALA A 38 -12.08 -3.65 -25.65
CA ALA A 38 -13.24 -2.97 -26.21
C ALA A 38 -12.94 -1.48 -26.27
N LYS A 39 -13.03 -0.88 -27.46
CA LYS A 39 -13.08 0.58 -27.57
C LYS A 39 -14.22 1.01 -26.66
N ILE A 40 -13.89 1.73 -25.58
CA ILE A 40 -14.85 2.35 -24.70
C ILE A 40 -15.86 3.04 -25.62
N SER A 41 -17.11 2.61 -25.53
CA SER A 41 -18.17 3.15 -26.36
C SER A 41 -18.21 4.66 -26.15
N SER A 42 -17.96 5.44 -27.19
CA SER A 42 -18.07 6.89 -27.14
C SER A 42 -19.51 7.40 -26.93
N SER A 43 -20.46 6.48 -26.65
CA SER A 43 -21.86 6.81 -26.38
C SER A 43 -22.19 7.05 -24.91
N ASP A 44 -21.32 6.67 -23.97
CA ASP A 44 -21.48 7.09 -22.58
C ASP A 44 -20.71 8.39 -22.37
N LYS A 45 -21.37 9.51 -22.70
CA LYS A 45 -21.10 10.78 -22.02
C LYS A 45 -21.57 10.67 -20.56
N GLN A 46 -21.03 9.72 -19.80
CA GLN A 46 -20.94 9.89 -18.36
C GLN A 46 -19.83 10.91 -18.16
N THR A 47 -20.19 12.04 -17.54
CA THR A 47 -19.28 13.05 -17.03
C THR A 47 -17.97 12.39 -16.61
N GLU A 48 -16.85 12.77 -17.24
CA GLU A 48 -15.54 12.41 -16.70
C GLU A 48 -15.51 12.98 -15.28
N ASP A 49 -15.65 12.12 -14.28
CA ASP A 49 -15.59 12.48 -12.87
C ASP A 49 -14.13 12.82 -12.57
N TYR A 50 -13.73 14.04 -12.92
CA TYR A 50 -12.45 14.59 -12.52
C TYR A 50 -12.47 14.83 -11.01
N PHE A 51 -11.50 14.24 -10.33
CA PHE A 51 -11.25 14.51 -8.93
C PHE A 51 -9.78 14.90 -8.74
N ASP A 52 -9.56 15.75 -7.76
CA ASP A 52 -8.22 16.12 -7.35
C ASP A 52 -7.69 15.07 -6.38
N VAL A 53 -6.37 14.87 -6.45
CA VAL A 53 -5.60 14.03 -5.55
C VAL A 53 -4.55 14.90 -4.87
N LEU A 54 -4.48 14.83 -3.54
CA LEU A 54 -3.46 15.50 -2.76
C LEU A 54 -2.41 14.49 -2.31
N LEU A 55 -1.18 14.63 -2.82
CA LEU A 55 -0.01 13.92 -2.32
C LEU A 55 0.65 14.74 -1.20
N ALA A 56 0.42 14.35 0.05
CA ALA A 56 0.74 15.16 1.22
C ALA A 56 2.09 14.77 1.84
N GLN A 57 3.18 15.38 1.37
CA GLN A 57 4.49 15.20 2.01
C GLN A 57 4.60 16.05 3.29
N THR A 58 4.70 15.38 4.44
CA THR A 58 4.81 16.05 5.74
C THR A 58 6.17 15.82 6.38
N VAL A 59 6.65 16.84 7.12
CA VAL A 59 7.82 16.66 7.99
C VAL A 59 7.41 15.79 9.16
N THR A 60 8.03 14.61 9.24
CA THR A 60 7.76 13.64 10.29
C THR A 60 8.82 13.79 11.40
N HIS A 61 8.37 14.03 12.63
CA HIS A 61 9.26 14.04 13.79
C HIS A 61 9.48 12.60 14.26
N GLN A 62 10.73 12.25 14.57
CA GLN A 62 11.09 10.91 15.03
C GLN A 62 11.63 10.96 16.46
N SER A 63 11.40 9.92 17.25
CA SER A 63 12.04 9.74 18.55
C SER A 63 12.70 8.37 18.64
N THR A 64 13.83 8.33 19.36
CA THR A 64 14.55 7.10 19.68
C THR A 64 14.18 6.49 21.02
N HIS A 65 13.34 7.17 21.80
CA HIS A 65 12.95 6.73 23.12
C HIS A 65 11.57 6.03 23.07
N PRO A 66 11.46 4.77 23.51
CA PRO A 66 10.20 4.01 23.44
C PRO A 66 9.01 4.71 24.07
N ASP A 67 9.23 5.46 25.15
CA ASP A 67 8.18 6.11 25.91
C ASP A 67 7.63 7.39 25.25
N GLN A 68 8.31 7.87 24.21
CA GLN A 68 7.89 9.03 23.43
C GLN A 68 7.22 8.64 22.10
N LEU A 69 7.24 7.36 21.72
CA LEU A 69 6.76 6.94 20.40
C LEU A 69 5.28 7.32 20.17
N ILE A 70 4.41 7.05 21.15
CA ILE A 70 2.98 7.35 21.06
C ILE A 70 2.76 8.87 20.94
N GLU A 71 3.40 9.67 21.78
CA GLU A 71 3.31 11.14 21.74
C GLU A 71 3.73 11.69 20.37
N PHE A 72 4.82 11.16 19.80
CA PHE A 72 5.30 11.59 18.49
C PHE A 72 4.35 11.19 17.36
N ARG A 73 3.75 9.99 17.40
CA ARG A 73 2.70 9.59 16.45
C ARG A 73 1.51 10.54 16.50
N GLU A 74 1.03 10.86 17.69
CA GLU A 74 -0.10 11.79 17.89
C GLU A 74 0.22 13.20 17.37
N ARG A 75 1.45 13.69 17.62
CA ARG A 75 1.93 14.97 17.10
C ARG A 75 2.00 14.97 15.58
N ASN A 76 2.59 13.94 14.99
CA ASN A 76 2.74 13.81 13.55
C ASN A 76 1.39 13.69 12.85
N LEU A 77 0.48 12.87 13.39
CA LEU A 77 -0.90 12.75 12.91
C LEU A 77 -1.61 14.10 12.94
N SER A 78 -1.55 14.79 14.08
CA SER A 78 -2.18 16.11 14.23
C SER A 78 -1.62 17.13 13.25
N ASN A 79 -0.31 17.11 12.99
CA ASN A 79 0.32 17.95 11.99
C ASN A 79 -0.15 17.58 10.57
N ALA A 80 -0.15 16.30 10.22
CA ALA A 80 -0.56 15.79 8.92
C ALA A 80 -1.99 16.18 8.60
N LEU A 81 -2.94 15.86 9.49
CA LEU A 81 -4.35 16.19 9.32
C LEU A 81 -4.58 17.71 9.30
N ARG A 82 -3.86 18.50 10.11
CA ARG A 82 -4.00 19.96 10.11
C ARG A 82 -3.57 20.58 8.78
N VAL A 83 -2.44 20.14 8.22
CA VAL A 83 -1.91 20.66 6.95
C VAL A 83 -2.83 20.27 5.79
N THR A 84 -3.31 19.03 5.74
CA THR A 84 -4.17 18.57 4.64
C THR A 84 -5.59 19.12 4.73
N ARG A 85 -6.11 19.41 5.93
CA ARG A 85 -7.47 19.96 6.12
C ARG A 85 -7.71 21.25 5.32
N GLY A 86 -6.70 22.11 5.20
CA GLY A 86 -6.83 23.35 4.42
C GLY A 86 -7.13 23.10 2.95
N PHE A 87 -6.57 22.03 2.37
CA PHE A 87 -6.81 21.61 1.00
C PHE A 87 -8.11 20.82 0.85
N ALA A 88 -8.48 20.05 1.88
CA ALA A 88 -9.71 19.26 1.95
C ALA A 88 -11.00 20.12 1.94
N ALA A 89 -10.89 21.44 2.10
CA ALA A 89 -11.99 22.37 1.86
C ALA A 89 -12.41 22.46 0.38
N ASN A 90 -11.56 22.02 -0.55
CA ASN A 90 -11.90 21.96 -1.97
C ASN A 90 -12.76 20.71 -2.26
N ALA A 91 -13.99 20.92 -2.75
CA ALA A 91 -14.94 19.84 -3.02
C ALA A 91 -14.50 18.87 -4.13
N SER A 92 -13.58 19.28 -5.02
CA SER A 92 -13.01 18.37 -6.04
C SER A 92 -11.96 17.42 -5.47
N LEU A 93 -11.37 17.71 -4.31
CA LEU A 93 -10.40 16.81 -3.67
C LEU A 93 -11.13 15.58 -3.15
N ARG A 94 -10.87 14.41 -3.75
CA ARG A 94 -11.49 13.14 -3.35
C ARG A 94 -10.51 12.14 -2.75
N LEU A 95 -9.20 12.32 -2.93
CA LEU A 95 -8.19 11.41 -2.38
C LEU A 95 -7.01 12.18 -1.78
N VAL A 96 -6.70 11.91 -0.51
CA VAL A 96 -5.51 12.38 0.18
C VAL A 96 -4.57 11.20 0.41
N VAL A 97 -3.30 11.33 0.01
CA VAL A 97 -2.28 10.28 0.15
C VAL A 97 -1.14 10.77 1.01
N PHE A 98 -0.91 10.09 2.14
CA PHE A 98 0.26 10.32 3.00
C PHE A 98 1.43 9.40 2.62
N PRO A 99 2.69 9.82 2.82
CA PRO A 99 3.86 9.03 2.52
C PRO A 99 4.00 7.82 3.46
N GLU A 100 4.92 6.92 3.11
CA GLU A 100 5.31 5.82 3.98
C GLU A 100 5.91 6.40 5.28
N PHE A 101 5.47 5.85 6.42
CA PHE A 101 5.90 6.22 7.76
C PHE A 101 5.56 7.65 8.21
N PHE A 102 4.54 8.31 7.67
CA PHE A 102 4.21 9.70 8.04
C PHE A 102 3.89 9.92 9.55
N LEU A 103 3.62 8.84 10.30
CA LEU A 103 3.40 8.88 11.74
C LEU A 103 4.65 8.69 12.59
N THR A 104 5.61 7.89 12.11
CA THR A 104 6.74 7.38 12.93
C THR A 104 8.10 7.73 12.36
N GLY A 105 8.17 7.95 11.05
CA GLY A 105 9.37 8.04 10.25
C GLY A 105 10.00 6.69 9.92
N ALA A 106 10.91 6.69 8.94
CA ALA A 106 11.55 5.49 8.38
C ALA A 106 12.57 4.81 9.30
N VAL A 107 12.97 5.49 10.38
CA VAL A 107 13.96 4.96 11.29
C VAL A 107 13.18 4.41 12.47
N SER A 108 13.24 3.09 12.68
CA SER A 108 13.13 2.53 14.02
C SER A 108 14.52 2.65 14.64
N PRO A 109 14.83 3.74 15.36
CA PRO A 109 16.14 3.95 15.97
C PRO A 109 16.48 2.93 17.05
N LEU A 110 15.56 2.03 17.38
CA LEU A 110 15.77 0.99 18.36
C LEU A 110 16.48 -0.24 17.79
N GLY A 111 16.66 -0.33 16.46
CA GLY A 111 17.59 -1.27 15.79
C GLY A 111 17.44 -2.74 16.21
N SER A 112 16.34 -3.08 16.86
CA SER A 112 16.12 -4.33 17.56
C SER A 112 14.74 -4.81 17.18
N ARG A 113 14.64 -6.11 16.93
CA ARG A 113 13.40 -6.90 16.84
C ARG A 113 12.71 -6.97 18.21
N SER A 114 12.59 -5.83 18.88
CA SER A 114 11.98 -5.68 20.19
C SER A 114 10.47 -5.79 20.04
N GLY A 115 9.99 -7.00 19.78
CA GLY A 115 8.56 -7.29 19.63
C GLY A 115 7.73 -6.77 20.80
N HIS A 116 8.31 -6.69 22.00
CA HIS A 116 7.65 -6.22 23.21
C HIS A 116 7.16 -4.75 23.15
N ILE A 117 7.68 -3.94 22.21
CA ILE A 117 7.20 -2.56 21.98
C ILE A 117 6.46 -2.40 20.64
N ALA A 118 6.11 -3.48 19.94
CA ALA A 118 5.46 -3.39 18.63
C ALA A 118 4.18 -2.53 18.67
N HIS A 119 3.39 -2.61 19.74
CA HIS A 119 2.21 -1.78 19.99
C HIS A 119 2.51 -0.27 20.15
N LYS A 120 3.73 0.09 20.57
CA LYS A 120 4.19 1.49 20.62
C LYS A 120 4.72 1.98 19.28
N ILE A 121 5.18 1.06 18.41
CA ILE A 121 5.70 1.38 17.08
C ILE A 121 4.53 1.56 16.12
N GLY A 122 3.71 0.53 15.93
CA GLY A 122 2.61 0.52 14.96
C GLY A 122 1.27 0.92 15.54
N ILE A 123 0.36 1.36 14.67
CA ILE A 123 -1.04 1.64 15.01
C ILE A 123 -1.90 0.42 14.68
N SER A 124 -3.05 0.28 15.32
CA SER A 124 -4.01 -0.78 15.02
C SER A 124 -5.20 -0.27 14.21
N PHE A 125 -5.88 -1.21 13.56
CA PHE A 125 -7.11 -0.97 12.83
C PHE A 125 -8.22 -1.88 13.37
N PRO A 126 -9.26 -1.36 14.04
CA PRO A 126 -9.43 0.03 14.51
C PRO A 126 -8.42 0.40 15.62
N GLY A 127 -8.34 1.69 15.96
CA GLY A 127 -7.40 2.20 16.95
C GLY A 127 -7.36 3.74 16.97
N PRO A 128 -6.80 4.39 18.00
CA PRO A 128 -6.95 5.83 18.20
C PRO A 128 -6.45 6.67 17.02
N GLU A 129 -5.31 6.31 16.42
CA GLU A 129 -4.82 7.00 15.22
C GLU A 129 -5.68 6.70 13.98
N ALA A 130 -6.12 5.45 13.81
CA ALA A 130 -6.97 5.02 12.70
C ALA A 130 -8.36 5.67 12.76
N ASP A 131 -8.95 5.79 13.94
CA ASP A 131 -10.25 6.41 14.18
C ASP A 131 -10.20 7.91 13.84
N ARG A 132 -9.12 8.60 14.20
CA ARG A 132 -8.91 10.00 13.82
C ARG A 132 -8.73 10.19 12.30
N ILE A 133 -8.11 9.22 11.62
CA ILE A 133 -7.98 9.23 10.15
C ILE A 133 -9.35 8.98 9.51
N SER A 134 -10.12 8.03 10.04
CA SER A 134 -11.50 7.72 9.65
C SER A 134 -12.41 8.95 9.80
N GLU A 135 -12.40 9.60 10.96
CA GLU A 135 -13.14 10.83 11.22
C GLU A 135 -12.74 11.95 10.25
N PHE A 136 -11.45 12.08 9.94
CA PHE A 136 -10.98 13.05 8.95
C PHE A 136 -11.53 12.74 7.55
N ALA A 137 -11.48 11.47 7.12
CA ALA A 137 -12.02 11.04 5.84
C ALA A 137 -13.51 11.38 5.72
N GLN A 138 -14.29 11.00 6.74
CA GLN A 138 -15.73 11.25 6.81
C GLN A 138 -16.07 12.75 6.84
N ALA A 139 -15.40 13.53 7.69
CA ALA A 139 -15.68 14.95 7.85
C ALA A 139 -15.40 15.76 6.57
N ASN A 140 -14.43 15.33 5.77
CA ASN A 140 -14.03 16.02 4.54
C ASN A 140 -14.58 15.34 3.26
N LYS A 141 -15.31 14.23 3.39
CA LYS A 141 -15.83 13.43 2.26
C LYS A 141 -14.73 13.03 1.27
N THR A 142 -13.58 12.66 1.81
CA THR A 142 -12.38 12.29 1.05
C THR A 142 -11.95 10.88 1.41
N TYR A 143 -11.42 10.16 0.43
CA TYR A 143 -10.66 8.95 0.65
C TYR A 143 -9.30 9.34 1.23
N VAL A 144 -8.79 8.52 2.15
CA VAL A 144 -7.48 8.77 2.78
C VAL A 144 -6.65 7.51 2.70
N ALA A 145 -5.52 7.62 2.02
CA ALA A 145 -4.53 6.55 1.91
C ALA A 145 -3.21 6.96 2.57
N GLY A 146 -2.42 5.99 3.00
CA GLY A 146 -1.09 6.27 3.54
C GLY A 146 -0.37 5.03 4.01
N GLY A 147 0.94 5.16 4.29
CA GLY A 147 1.77 4.07 4.81
C GLY A 147 2.15 4.26 6.28
N VAL A 148 1.95 3.24 7.11
CA VAL A 148 2.22 3.23 8.54
C VAL A 148 2.89 1.93 8.97
N PHE A 149 3.54 1.96 10.13
CA PHE A 149 3.70 0.70 10.85
C PHE A 149 2.36 0.29 11.45
N GLU A 150 1.99 -0.97 11.23
CA GLU A 150 0.79 -1.60 11.74
C GLU A 150 1.16 -2.53 12.89
N TYR A 151 0.46 -2.38 14.01
CA TYR A 151 0.43 -3.36 15.09
C TYR A 151 -0.83 -4.23 14.96
N ASP A 152 -0.59 -5.52 14.81
CA ASP A 152 -1.63 -6.54 14.71
C ASP A 152 -1.64 -7.39 16.00
N PRO A 153 -2.73 -7.38 16.80
CA PRO A 153 -2.82 -8.15 18.03
C PRO A 153 -2.60 -9.66 17.87
N GLU A 154 -2.81 -10.22 16.69
CA GLU A 154 -2.56 -11.64 16.38
C GLU A 154 -1.07 -11.98 16.34
N TRP A 155 -0.23 -10.98 16.11
CA TRP A 155 1.22 -11.10 16.20
C TRP A 155 1.78 -10.02 17.15
N PRO A 156 1.57 -10.15 18.47
CA PRO A 156 1.86 -9.08 19.44
C PRO A 156 3.35 -8.74 19.59
N GLN A 157 4.23 -9.56 19.00
CA GLN A 157 5.68 -9.36 18.97
C GLN A 157 6.18 -8.89 17.59
N ARG A 158 5.27 -8.49 16.71
CA ARG A 158 5.55 -8.09 15.33
C ARG A 158 4.82 -6.81 15.01
N PHE A 159 5.33 -6.12 14.01
CA PHE A 159 4.67 -5.03 13.34
C PHE A 159 4.89 -5.20 11.85
N PHE A 160 3.94 -4.73 11.05
CA PHE A 160 3.99 -4.78 9.60
C PHE A 160 4.19 -3.37 9.06
N ASN A 161 4.78 -3.25 7.87
CA ASN A 161 4.70 -2.02 7.11
C ASN A 161 3.48 -2.11 6.20
N SER A 162 2.48 -1.27 6.45
CA SER A 162 1.16 -1.42 5.85
C SER A 162 0.70 -0.13 5.20
N ALA A 163 0.00 -0.25 4.09
CA ALA A 163 -0.68 0.85 3.42
C ALA A 163 -2.18 0.64 3.49
N PHE A 164 -2.89 1.64 4.01
CA PHE A 164 -4.33 1.62 4.20
C PHE A 164 -5.04 2.50 3.17
N ILE A 165 -6.34 2.27 2.98
CA ILE A 165 -7.27 3.22 2.37
C ILE A 165 -8.55 3.25 3.23
N PHE A 166 -8.90 4.45 3.71
CA PHE A 166 -10.22 4.76 4.24
C PHE A 166 -11.10 5.37 3.13
N ASP A 167 -12.36 4.97 3.08
CA ASP A 167 -13.36 5.60 2.21
C ASP A 167 -13.87 6.94 2.78
N ASP A 168 -14.68 7.64 2.00
CA ASP A 168 -15.30 8.91 2.39
C ASP A 168 -16.43 8.79 3.43
N ALA A 169 -16.77 7.58 3.85
CA ALA A 169 -17.64 7.30 4.99
C ALA A 169 -16.85 6.97 6.28
N GLY A 170 -15.52 6.82 6.18
CA GLY A 170 -14.62 6.49 7.27
C GLY A 170 -14.36 4.98 7.47
N ASN A 171 -14.79 4.11 6.54
CA ASN A 171 -14.53 2.68 6.64
C ASN A 171 -13.13 2.35 6.12
N LEU A 172 -12.41 1.44 6.79
CA LEU A 172 -11.20 0.86 6.25
C LEU A 172 -11.57 -0.14 5.14
N ILE A 173 -11.34 0.23 3.89
CA ILE A 173 -11.71 -0.58 2.72
C ILE A 173 -10.52 -1.33 2.10
N HIS A 174 -9.30 -0.98 2.50
CA HIS A 174 -8.07 -1.59 1.99
C HIS A 174 -6.98 -1.58 3.06
N LEU A 175 -6.29 -2.70 3.19
CA LEU A 175 -5.10 -2.83 4.03
C LEU A 175 -4.12 -3.81 3.38
N TYR A 176 -3.03 -3.28 2.84
CA TYR A 176 -1.97 -4.06 2.21
C TYR A 176 -0.73 -4.06 3.10
N ARG A 177 -0.13 -5.23 3.31
CA ARG A 177 1.14 -5.39 4.04
C ARG A 177 2.27 -5.62 3.06
N LYS A 178 3.33 -4.81 3.17
CA LYS A 178 4.50 -4.82 2.28
C LYS A 178 5.08 -6.22 2.12
N ILE A 179 5.22 -6.66 0.87
CA ILE A 179 5.77 -7.98 0.55
C ILE A 179 7.31 -7.93 0.55
N HIS A 180 7.89 -6.88 -0.03
CA HIS A 180 9.35 -6.76 -0.17
C HIS A 180 9.89 -5.81 0.89
N CYS A 181 10.40 -6.36 1.99
CA CYS A 181 11.10 -5.58 3.00
C CYS A 181 12.41 -5.02 2.41
N ALA A 182 12.63 -3.72 2.58
CA ALA A 182 13.91 -3.07 2.33
C ALA A 182 14.77 -3.14 3.59
N ASP A 183 15.22 -4.33 3.97
CA ASP A 183 16.05 -4.48 5.17
C ASP A 183 17.42 -3.79 4.94
N VAL A 184 17.51 -2.52 5.33
CA VAL A 184 18.74 -1.72 5.26
C VAL A 184 19.56 -2.01 6.51
N PHE A 185 20.27 -3.14 6.51
CA PHE A 185 21.19 -3.56 7.57
C PHE A 185 20.54 -3.69 8.97
N GLY A 186 19.34 -4.28 9.05
CA GLY A 186 18.60 -4.51 10.30
C GLY A 186 17.82 -3.31 10.81
N ARG A 187 17.80 -2.19 10.07
CA ARG A 187 17.15 -0.92 10.51
C ARG A 187 15.64 -0.88 10.24
N LEU A 188 15.16 -1.75 9.36
CA LEU A 188 13.74 -1.94 9.06
C LEU A 188 13.41 -3.42 9.26
N PRO A 189 13.25 -3.88 10.52
CA PRO A 189 12.96 -5.28 10.82
C PRO A 189 11.44 -5.56 10.83
N ASP A 190 10.69 -4.93 9.93
CA ASP A 190 9.24 -5.17 9.80
C ASP A 190 8.96 -6.60 9.36
N THR A 191 7.84 -7.15 9.83
CA THR A 191 7.36 -8.45 9.39
C THR A 191 6.70 -8.29 8.03
N THR A 192 7.07 -9.14 7.07
CA THR A 192 6.36 -9.26 5.79
C THR A 192 5.45 -10.48 5.81
N PRO A 193 4.35 -10.50 5.03
CA PRO A 193 3.55 -11.70 4.85
C PRO A 193 4.40 -12.91 4.45
N GLY A 194 5.40 -12.74 3.58
CA GLY A 194 6.31 -13.81 3.16
C GLY A 194 7.14 -14.42 4.30
N SER A 195 7.48 -13.63 5.34
CA SER A 195 8.24 -14.12 6.52
C SER A 195 7.43 -15.04 7.44
N ILE A 196 6.09 -15.01 7.32
CA ILE A 196 5.15 -15.81 8.10
C ILE A 196 4.08 -16.43 7.17
N TYR A 197 4.46 -16.82 5.95
CA TYR A 197 3.55 -17.07 4.84
C TYR A 197 2.39 -18.02 5.19
N ASP A 198 2.68 -19.24 5.66
CA ASP A 198 1.64 -20.22 5.98
C ASP A 198 0.68 -19.69 7.06
N GLN A 199 1.22 -19.09 8.13
CA GLN A 199 0.43 -18.50 9.22
C GLN A 199 -0.43 -17.32 8.74
N TYR A 200 0.11 -16.51 7.83
CA TYR A 200 -0.58 -15.36 7.27
C TYR A 200 -1.73 -15.79 6.37
N ILE A 201 -1.49 -16.77 5.48
CA ILE A 201 -2.52 -17.32 4.60
C ILE A 201 -3.61 -18.02 5.41
N ASP A 202 -3.26 -18.79 6.43
CA ASP A 202 -4.25 -19.45 7.29
C ASP A 202 -5.13 -18.44 8.03
N LYS A 203 -4.57 -17.30 8.45
CA LYS A 203 -5.30 -16.28 9.21
C LYS A 203 -6.14 -15.35 8.34
N TYR A 204 -5.59 -14.87 7.23
CA TYR A 204 -6.19 -13.81 6.41
C TYR A 204 -6.59 -14.27 5.02
N GLY A 205 -6.03 -15.36 4.52
CA GLY A 205 -6.26 -15.83 3.17
C GLY A 205 -5.39 -15.13 2.13
N TYR A 206 -5.33 -15.75 0.95
CA TYR A 206 -4.47 -15.34 -0.16
C TYR A 206 -4.86 -13.99 -0.76
N ASP A 207 -6.11 -13.56 -0.59
CA ASP A 207 -6.57 -12.28 -1.13
C ASP A 207 -5.99 -11.07 -0.40
N HIS A 208 -5.60 -11.22 0.86
CA HIS A 208 -4.91 -10.17 1.63
C HIS A 208 -3.46 -9.92 1.22
N LEU A 209 -2.87 -10.73 0.33
CA LEU A 209 -1.54 -10.44 -0.21
C LEU A 209 -1.55 -9.30 -1.23
N PHE A 210 -2.60 -9.20 -2.03
CA PHE A 210 -2.72 -8.21 -3.10
C PHE A 210 -4.15 -7.62 -3.14
N PRO A 211 -4.61 -6.97 -2.05
CA PRO A 211 -5.97 -6.46 -1.99
C PRO A 211 -6.18 -5.34 -3.03
N VAL A 212 -7.42 -5.21 -3.50
CA VAL A 212 -7.88 -4.14 -4.38
C VAL A 212 -9.24 -3.70 -3.88
N ALA A 213 -9.43 -2.40 -3.65
CA ALA A 213 -10.69 -1.84 -3.24
C ALA A 213 -11.47 -1.30 -4.44
N ASP A 214 -12.73 -1.73 -4.59
CA ASP A 214 -13.64 -1.24 -5.63
C ASP A 214 -14.31 0.05 -5.15
N THR A 215 -14.06 1.18 -5.82
CA THR A 215 -14.53 2.50 -5.38
C THR A 215 -15.02 3.33 -6.55
N PRO A 216 -15.83 4.38 -6.31
CA PRO A 216 -16.18 5.36 -7.34
C PRO A 216 -14.98 6.12 -7.94
N LEU A 217 -13.81 6.09 -7.29
CA LEU A 217 -12.57 6.68 -7.81
C LEU A 217 -11.78 5.70 -8.71
N GLY A 218 -12.38 4.56 -9.04
CA GLY A 218 -11.74 3.41 -9.66
C GLY A 218 -11.29 2.36 -8.65
N LYS A 219 -10.75 1.25 -9.16
CA LYS A 219 -10.23 0.14 -8.36
C LYS A 219 -8.85 0.48 -7.81
N LEU A 220 -8.81 0.84 -6.54
CA LEU A 220 -7.62 1.35 -5.87
C LEU A 220 -6.81 0.20 -5.27
N ALA A 221 -5.50 0.24 -5.46
CA ALA A 221 -4.55 -0.63 -4.79
C ALA A 221 -3.37 0.19 -4.25
N THR A 222 -2.57 -0.39 -3.36
CA THR A 222 -1.36 0.24 -2.84
C THR A 222 -0.15 -0.66 -3.05
N VAL A 223 1.00 -0.05 -3.31
CA VAL A 223 2.33 -0.69 -3.24
C VAL A 223 3.22 0.19 -2.37
N ILE A 224 4.16 -0.37 -1.64
CA ILE A 224 4.91 0.41 -0.64
C ILE A 224 6.37 0.48 -1.02
N CYS A 225 6.88 1.69 -1.25
CA CYS A 225 8.31 1.99 -1.35
C CYS A 225 9.07 0.97 -2.22
N PHE A 226 9.86 0.10 -1.59
CA PHE A 226 10.68 -0.92 -2.24
C PHE A 226 9.92 -1.91 -3.13
N ASP A 227 8.63 -2.14 -2.90
CA ASP A 227 7.78 -2.94 -3.79
C ASP A 227 7.79 -2.40 -5.23
N MET A 228 8.07 -1.10 -5.43
CA MET A 228 8.18 -0.46 -6.76
C MET A 228 9.18 -1.16 -7.69
N ASN A 229 10.22 -1.79 -7.12
CA ASN A 229 11.26 -2.47 -7.87
C ASN A 229 10.84 -3.87 -8.38
N PHE A 230 9.66 -4.34 -7.98
CA PHE A 230 9.17 -5.69 -8.27
C PHE A 230 7.91 -5.59 -9.14
N PRO A 231 8.05 -5.69 -10.48
CA PRO A 231 6.91 -5.58 -11.39
C PRO A 231 5.86 -6.66 -11.15
N GLU A 232 6.22 -7.79 -10.54
CA GLU A 232 5.30 -8.86 -10.14
C GLU A 232 4.24 -8.40 -9.14
N THR A 233 4.61 -7.54 -8.18
CA THR A 233 3.65 -6.97 -7.20
C THR A 233 2.58 -6.16 -7.92
N HIS A 234 3.00 -5.28 -8.83
CA HIS A 234 2.11 -4.46 -9.65
C HIS A 234 1.24 -5.32 -10.54
N ARG A 235 1.85 -6.32 -11.20
CA ARG A 235 1.13 -7.25 -12.06
C ARG A 235 0.07 -8.03 -11.30
N ALA A 236 0.35 -8.44 -10.06
CA ALA A 236 -0.62 -9.14 -9.21
C ALA A 236 -1.83 -8.25 -8.88
N MET A 237 -1.59 -6.98 -8.50
CA MET A 237 -2.65 -5.99 -8.27
C MET A 237 -3.49 -5.73 -9.53
N VAL A 238 -2.84 -5.51 -10.67
CA VAL A 238 -3.51 -5.28 -11.97
C VAL A 238 -4.30 -6.51 -12.42
N LYS A 239 -3.79 -7.72 -12.21
CA LYS A 239 -4.52 -8.97 -12.52
C LYS A 239 -5.79 -9.09 -11.67
N ARG A 240 -5.83 -8.49 -10.49
CA ARG A 240 -7.02 -8.38 -9.63
C ARG A 240 -7.90 -7.17 -9.94
N GLY A 241 -7.59 -6.42 -11.00
CA GLY A 241 -8.40 -5.33 -11.52
C GLY A 241 -8.02 -3.95 -11.01
N ALA A 242 -6.87 -3.77 -10.36
CA ALA A 242 -6.42 -2.43 -9.96
C ALA A 242 -6.28 -1.50 -11.18
N GLU A 243 -6.91 -0.33 -11.09
CA GLU A 243 -6.88 0.75 -12.09
C GLU A 243 -5.95 1.87 -11.65
N VAL A 244 -5.86 2.11 -10.33
CA VAL A 244 -4.97 3.09 -9.72
C VAL A 244 -4.12 2.40 -8.67
N ILE A 245 -2.80 2.55 -8.80
CA ILE A 245 -1.83 2.06 -7.82
C ILE A 245 -1.25 3.27 -7.07
N ILE A 246 -1.55 3.35 -5.79
CA ILE A 246 -1.04 4.38 -4.88
C ILE A 246 0.30 3.90 -4.31
N HIS A 247 1.33 4.74 -4.37
CA HIS A 247 2.69 4.38 -3.93
C HIS A 247 3.19 5.27 -2.78
N PRO A 248 2.80 5.00 -1.51
CA PRO A 248 3.43 5.62 -0.36
C PRO A 248 4.90 5.19 -0.27
N THR A 249 5.81 6.15 -0.11
CA THR A 249 7.25 5.90 -0.15
C THR A 249 8.03 6.80 0.82
N SER A 250 9.17 6.30 1.30
CA SER A 250 10.12 7.00 2.19
C SER A 250 11.56 6.68 1.78
N GLU A 251 11.87 6.82 0.48
CA GLU A 251 13.22 6.52 -0.03
C GLU A 251 14.23 7.63 0.33
N PRO A 252 15.44 7.25 0.80
CA PRO A 252 16.48 8.24 1.07
C PRO A 252 17.01 8.82 -0.24
N HIS A 253 16.88 10.13 -0.39
CA HIS A 253 17.51 10.88 -1.47
C HIS A 253 18.86 11.43 -1.02
N ASN A 254 19.88 11.23 -1.85
CA ASN A 254 21.19 11.86 -1.62
C ASN A 254 21.88 12.16 -2.97
N ILE A 255 22.98 12.92 -2.93
CA ILE A 255 23.73 13.32 -4.13
C ILE A 255 24.16 12.15 -5.04
N ARG A 256 24.27 10.93 -4.51
CA ARG A 256 24.64 9.71 -5.27
C ARG A 256 23.44 8.89 -5.72
N ARG A 257 22.25 9.18 -5.19
CA ARG A 257 20.99 8.48 -5.49
C ARG A 257 19.97 9.56 -5.84
N ARG A 258 20.03 10.03 -7.10
CA ARG A 258 18.99 10.88 -7.66
C ARG A 258 17.69 10.09 -7.55
N GLY A 259 16.71 10.65 -6.86
CA GLY A 259 15.41 10.01 -6.76
C GLY A 259 14.77 9.97 -8.13
N TRP A 260 14.20 8.83 -8.49
CA TRP A 260 13.24 8.71 -9.61
C TRP A 260 13.80 9.03 -11.02
N ASP A 261 15.13 9.08 -11.18
CA ASP A 261 15.85 9.15 -12.47
C ASP A 261 16.36 7.75 -12.90
#